data_AF-A0AAV4EPP0-F1
#
_entry.id   AF-A0AAV4EPP0-F1
#
_cell.length_a   1.000
_cell.length_b   1.000
_cell.length_c   1.000
_cell.angle_alpha   90.00
_cell.angle_beta   90.00
_cell.angle_gamma   90.00
#
_symmetry.space_group_name_H-M   'P 1'
#
loop_
_entity.id
_entity.type
_entity.pdbx_description
1 polymer ?
#
loop_
_entity_poly.entity_id
_entity_poly.type
_entity_poly.pdbx_seq_one_letter_code
_entity_poly.pdbx_strand_id
1 'polypeptide(L)'
;MRDVEVEDTEDKYSAVKLNGNPITELRYADDTALLSKTTEGLNELMQNVKKFSQNKNLLLNAKKTKVMDSDKSPASKGAVEGRRGRGRPRRRWTQDISDWLGFSVREASILAQDRDGFRSAVWEATSYKDPP
;
A
#
# COMPACT_ATOMS: atom_id res chain seq x y z
N MET A 1 37.45 3.71 4.16
CA MET A 1 35.98 3.57 4.05
C MET A 1 35.70 2.15 3.62
N ARG A 2 34.75 1.44 4.24
CA ARG A 2 34.38 0.10 3.77
C ARG A 2 33.46 0.28 2.58
N ASP A 3 33.87 -0.24 1.43
CA ASP A 3 33.01 -0.47 0.29
C ASP A 3 31.90 -1.43 0.74
N VAL A 4 30.75 -0.86 1.10
CA VAL A 4 29.52 -1.65 1.19
C VAL A 4 29.11 -1.82 -0.26
N GLU A 5 29.37 -2.98 -0.84
CA GLU A 5 28.71 -3.40 -2.07
C GLU A 5 27.21 -3.16 -1.85
N VAL A 6 26.67 -2.12 -2.49
CA VAL A 6 25.23 -1.89 -2.53
C VAL A 6 24.72 -2.96 -3.48
N GLU A 7 24.50 -4.15 -2.94
CA GLU A 7 23.88 -5.25 -3.64
C GLU A 7 22.56 -4.73 -4.22
N ASP A 8 22.43 -4.77 -5.54
CA ASP A 8 21.32 -4.13 -6.23
C ASP A 8 20.00 -4.70 -5.70
N THR A 9 19.24 -3.82 -5.03
CA THR A 9 17.94 -4.17 -4.43
C THR A 9 16.95 -4.74 -5.44
N GLU A 10 17.18 -4.46 -6.73
CA GLU A 10 16.46 -5.03 -7.85
C GLU A 10 16.58 -6.56 -7.91
N ASP A 11 17.81 -7.07 -7.90
CA ASP A 11 18.07 -8.51 -8.09
C ASP A 11 17.85 -9.27 -6.78
N LYS A 12 18.35 -8.72 -5.67
CA LYS A 12 18.27 -9.36 -4.35
C LYS A 12 16.82 -9.65 -3.94
N TYR A 13 15.96 -8.64 -4.00
CA TYR A 13 14.58 -8.75 -3.53
C TYR A 13 13.58 -8.90 -4.67
N SER A 14 14.03 -9.05 -5.92
CA SER A 14 13.16 -9.04 -7.10
C SER A 14 12.23 -7.81 -7.09
N ALA A 15 12.78 -6.62 -6.90
CA ALA A 15 12.00 -5.41 -6.64
C ALA A 15 11.04 -5.05 -7.80
N VAL A 16 9.92 -4.41 -7.47
CA VAL A 16 8.95 -3.91 -8.45
C VAL A 16 9.50 -2.63 -9.08
N LYS A 17 9.43 -2.49 -10.42
CA LYS A 17 9.89 -1.27 -11.09
C LYS A 17 8.76 -0.26 -11.26
N LEU A 18 9.01 1.00 -10.89
CA LEU A 18 8.16 2.14 -11.21
C LEU A 18 9.00 3.17 -11.97
N ASN A 19 8.59 3.50 -13.20
CA ASN A 19 9.34 4.41 -14.08
C ASN A 19 10.83 4.05 -14.23
N GLY A 20 11.15 2.75 -14.24
CA GLY A 20 12.53 2.23 -14.32
C GLY A 20 13.25 2.08 -12.99
N ASN A 21 12.74 2.63 -11.89
CA ASN A 21 13.38 2.55 -10.57
C ASN A 21 12.81 1.39 -9.74
N PRO A 22 13.66 0.57 -9.08
CA PRO A 22 13.19 -0.47 -8.17
C PRO A 22 12.58 0.14 -6.90
N ILE A 23 11.42 -0.36 -6.51
CA ILE A 23 10.71 -0.01 -5.28
C ILE A 23 10.43 -1.30 -4.51
N THR A 24 10.86 -1.32 -3.25
CA THR A 24 10.68 -2.44 -2.31
C THR A 24 9.70 -2.09 -1.19
N GLU A 25 9.42 -0.81 -0.95
CA GLU A 25 8.55 -0.37 0.14
C GLU A 25 7.70 0.86 -0.19
N LEU A 26 6.52 0.94 0.44
CA LEU A 26 5.66 2.11 0.51
C LEU A 26 5.29 2.34 1.98
N ARG A 27 5.39 3.58 2.46
CA ARG A 27 5.11 3.93 3.86
C ARG A 27 4.05 5.01 3.96
N TYR A 28 3.12 4.84 4.89
CA TYR A 28 2.12 5.84 5.23
C TYR A 28 1.85 5.82 6.73
N ALA A 29 2.19 6.91 7.43
CA ALA A 29 2.18 6.94 8.90
C ALA A 29 2.92 5.72 9.49
N ASP A 30 2.23 4.93 10.32
CA ASP A 30 2.77 3.71 10.94
C ASP A 30 2.67 2.46 10.03
N ASP A 31 1.94 2.54 8.91
CA ASP A 31 1.74 1.42 8.01
C ASP A 31 2.85 1.36 6.95
N THR A 32 3.35 0.15 6.71
CA THR A 32 4.37 -0.14 5.69
C THR A 32 3.89 -1.30 4.81
N ALA A 33 3.97 -1.13 3.49
CA ALA A 33 3.75 -2.18 2.51
C ALA A 33 5.07 -2.55 1.83
N LEU A 34 5.38 -3.84 1.79
CA LEU A 34 6.57 -4.38 1.13
C LEU A 34 6.18 -4.93 -0.24
N LEU A 35 7.01 -4.69 -1.25
CA LEU A 35 6.77 -5.03 -2.64
C LEU A 35 7.92 -5.88 -3.19
N SER A 36 7.56 -6.99 -3.82
CA SER A 36 8.48 -7.86 -4.57
C SER A 36 7.69 -8.57 -5.66
N LYS A 37 8.37 -8.93 -6.74
CA LYS A 37 7.81 -9.75 -7.83
C LYS A 37 7.73 -11.23 -7.48
N THR A 38 8.48 -11.68 -6.46
CA THR A 38 8.59 -13.10 -6.10
C THR A 38 8.23 -13.33 -4.64
N THR A 39 7.76 -14.54 -4.33
CA THR A 39 7.46 -14.96 -2.95
C THR A 39 8.72 -15.02 -2.11
N GLU A 40 9.84 -15.42 -2.72
CA GLU A 40 11.16 -15.54 -2.09
C GLU A 40 11.68 -14.16 -1.68
N GLY A 41 11.67 -13.20 -2.61
CA GLY A 41 12.10 -11.82 -2.34
C GLY A 41 11.22 -11.13 -1.30
N LEU A 42 9.89 -11.36 -1.34
CA LEU A 42 8.99 -10.85 -0.31
C LEU A 42 9.27 -11.46 1.08
N ASN A 43 9.57 -12.76 1.15
CA ASN A 43 9.89 -13.44 2.40
C ASN A 43 11.20 -12.91 3.00
N GLU A 44 12.22 -12.67 2.17
CA GLU A 44 13.49 -12.08 2.60
C GLU A 44 13.29 -10.65 3.15
N LEU A 45 12.52 -9.81 2.45
CA LEU A 45 12.14 -8.48 2.92
C LEU A 45 11.42 -8.55 4.27
N MET A 46 10.45 -9.45 4.42
CA MET A 46 9.70 -9.64 5.66
C MET A 46 10.61 -10.07 6.82
N GLN A 47 11.54 -10.99 6.58
CA GLN A 47 12.51 -11.45 7.58
C GLN A 47 13.45 -10.33 8.00
N ASN A 48 13.94 -9.53 7.04
CA ASN A 48 14.78 -8.37 7.31
C ASN A 48 14.02 -7.34 8.16
N VAL A 49 12.81 -6.96 7.76
CA VAL A 49 11.97 -6.02 8.52
C VAL A 49 11.71 -6.54 9.93
N LYS A 50 11.37 -7.82 10.09
CA LYS A 50 11.18 -8.44 11.41
C LYS A 50 12.44 -8.34 12.27
N LYS A 51 13.61 -8.68 11.73
CA LYS A 51 14.90 -8.64 12.44
C LYS A 51 15.25 -7.22 12.89
N PHE A 52 15.15 -6.22 12.00
CA PHE A 52 15.46 -4.83 12.34
C PHE A 52 14.44 -4.21 13.29
N SER A 53 13.15 -4.54 13.12
CA SER A 53 12.06 -4.09 13.99
C SER A 53 12.23 -4.60 15.43
N GLN A 54 12.56 -5.89 15.58
CA GLN A 54 12.83 -6.50 16.89
C GLN A 54 14.00 -5.83 17.63
N ASN A 55 15.08 -5.48 16.92
CA ASN A 55 16.21 -4.74 17.50
C ASN A 55 15.84 -3.34 17.99
N LYS A 56 14.70 -2.80 17.55
CA LYS A 56 14.14 -1.51 17.97
C LYS A 56 12.97 -1.67 18.95
N ASN A 57 12.76 -2.88 19.50
CA ASN A 57 11.61 -3.22 20.34
C ASN A 57 10.25 -2.98 19.65
N LEU A 58 10.21 -3.08 18.33
CA LEU A 58 8.99 -3.02 17.53
C LEU A 58 8.62 -4.44 17.07
N LEU A 59 7.33 -4.77 17.12
CA LEU A 59 6.82 -6.09 16.77
C LEU A 59 5.81 -5.98 15.63
N LEU A 60 5.93 -6.88 14.65
CA LEU A 60 4.96 -6.99 13.56
C LEU A 60 3.69 -7.67 14.06
N ASN A 61 2.54 -7.06 13.80
CA ASN A 61 1.25 -7.63 14.16
C ASN A 61 0.78 -8.61 13.08
N ALA A 62 1.04 -9.91 13.27
CA ALA A 62 0.69 -10.97 12.32
C ALA A 62 -0.80 -11.02 11.95
N LYS A 63 -1.71 -10.59 12.84
CA LYS A 63 -3.16 -10.54 12.55
C LYS A 63 -3.51 -9.39 11.61
N LYS A 64 -2.75 -8.28 11.67
CA LYS A 64 -2.96 -7.10 10.83
C LYS A 64 -2.18 -7.16 9.51
N THR A 65 -0.99 -7.74 9.52
CA THR A 65 -0.14 -7.91 8.33
C THR A 65 -0.76 -8.95 7.38
N LYS A 66 -0.84 -8.62 6.07
CA LYS A 66 -1.42 -9.49 5.04
C LYS A 66 -0.51 -9.53 3.83
N VAL A 67 -0.39 -10.72 3.23
CA VAL A 67 0.21 -10.90 1.90
C VAL A 67 -0.87 -10.75 0.85
N MET A 68 -0.59 -9.97 -0.20
CA MET A 68 -1.50 -9.70 -1.31
C MET A 68 -0.80 -10.08 -2.61
N ASP A 69 -1.60 -10.53 -3.58
CA ASP A 69 -1.14 -10.97 -4.90
C ASP A 69 -1.89 -10.11 -5.94
N SER A 70 -1.15 -9.38 -6.77
CA SER A 70 -1.72 -8.45 -7.77
C SER A 70 -2.32 -9.16 -8.97
N ASP A 71 -1.91 -10.40 -9.23
CA ASP A 71 -2.32 -11.14 -10.43
C ASP A 71 -3.70 -11.79 -10.28
N LYS A 72 -4.30 -11.72 -9.08
CA LYS A 72 -5.61 -12.33 -8.79
C LYS A 72 -6.74 -11.30 -8.74
N SER A 73 -7.64 -11.42 -9.72
CA SER A 73 -9.09 -11.19 -9.58
C SER A 73 -9.60 -11.63 -8.20
N PRO A 74 -10.54 -10.92 -7.54
CA PRO A 74 -10.71 -10.99 -6.09
C PRO A 74 -11.42 -12.27 -5.67
N ALA A 75 -10.67 -13.36 -5.44
CA ALA A 75 -11.04 -14.44 -4.52
C ALA A 75 -9.94 -15.51 -4.44
N SER A 76 -8.99 -15.36 -3.51
CA SER A 76 -8.30 -16.53 -2.95
C SER A 76 -8.71 -16.69 -1.48
N LYS A 77 -9.33 -17.84 -1.22
CA LYS A 77 -9.93 -18.24 0.05
C LYS A 77 -8.85 -18.49 1.11
N GLY A 78 -8.47 -17.45 1.84
CA GLY A 78 -7.89 -17.59 3.17
C GLY A 78 -9.00 -17.78 4.20
N ALA A 79 -9.59 -18.98 4.26
CA ALA A 79 -10.58 -19.32 5.29
C ALA A 79 -9.85 -19.71 6.57
N VAL A 80 -9.64 -18.73 7.46
CA VAL A 80 -9.43 -19.00 8.88
C VAL A 80 -10.79 -18.92 9.55
N GLU A 81 -11.18 -19.99 10.23
CA GLU A 81 -12.49 -20.15 10.86
C GLU A 81 -12.74 -19.02 11.87
N GLY A 82 -13.82 -18.26 11.63
CA GLY A 82 -14.19 -17.12 12.48
C GLY A 82 -15.30 -16.28 11.86
N ARG A 83 -16.37 -16.02 12.62
CA ARG A 83 -17.43 -15.09 12.21
C ARG A 83 -16.89 -13.66 12.23
N ARG A 84 -16.68 -13.08 11.05
CA ARG A 84 -16.37 -11.66 10.90
C ARG A 84 -17.64 -10.85 11.15
N GLY A 85 -17.58 -9.84 12.03
CA GLY A 85 -18.60 -8.80 12.04
C GLY A 85 -18.68 -8.13 10.66
N ARG A 86 -19.88 -7.80 10.17
CA ARG A 86 -20.03 -7.01 8.94
C ARG A 86 -19.49 -5.61 9.21
N GLY A 87 -18.23 -5.38 8.83
CA GLY A 87 -17.66 -4.04 8.77
C GLY A 87 -18.32 -3.20 7.68
N ARG A 88 -17.91 -1.92 7.57
CA ARG A 88 -18.33 -1.02 6.50
C ARG A 88 -18.20 -1.74 5.14
N PRO A 89 -19.22 -1.67 4.26
CA PRO A 89 -19.16 -2.29 2.95
C PRO A 89 -17.87 -1.93 2.21
N ARG A 90 -17.30 -2.89 1.49
CA ARG A 90 -16.11 -2.63 0.66
C ARG A 90 -16.46 -1.59 -0.39
N ARG A 91 -15.79 -0.43 -0.32
CA ARG A 91 -15.88 0.63 -1.32
C ARG A 91 -14.68 0.53 -2.26
N ARG A 92 -14.90 0.87 -3.53
CA ARG A 92 -13.82 1.02 -4.50
C ARG A 92 -13.25 2.43 -4.35
N TRP A 93 -11.94 2.57 -4.45
CA TRP A 93 -11.28 3.89 -4.38
C TRP A 93 -11.90 4.89 -5.37
N THR A 94 -12.27 4.43 -6.58
CA THR A 94 -12.93 5.26 -7.59
C THR A 94 -14.30 5.77 -7.16
N GLN A 95 -15.02 5.00 -6.35
CA GLN A 95 -16.29 5.40 -5.77
C GLN A 95 -16.08 6.47 -4.69
N ASP A 96 -15.02 6.34 -3.89
CA ASP A 96 -14.70 7.35 -2.87
C ASP A 96 -14.34 8.69 -3.52
N ILE A 97 -13.51 8.70 -4.56
CA ILE A 97 -13.19 9.94 -5.30
C ILE A 97 -14.44 10.56 -5.92
N SER A 98 -15.28 9.74 -6.56
CA SER A 98 -16.48 10.24 -7.24
C SER A 98 -17.45 10.84 -6.23
N ASP A 99 -17.62 10.18 -5.07
CA ASP A 99 -18.48 10.66 -3.99
C ASP A 99 -17.92 11.93 -3.32
N TRP A 100 -16.59 12.07 -3.19
CA TRP A 100 -15.95 13.25 -2.59
C TRP A 100 -15.98 14.46 -3.52
N LEU A 101 -15.60 14.28 -4.79
CA LEU A 101 -15.45 15.38 -5.74
C LEU A 101 -16.75 15.71 -6.50
N GLY A 102 -17.76 14.83 -6.42
CA GLY A 102 -18.97 14.97 -7.25
C GLY A 102 -18.72 14.76 -8.74
N PHE A 103 -17.55 14.22 -9.11
CA PHE A 103 -17.09 14.02 -10.48
C PHE A 103 -17.16 12.56 -10.90
N SER A 104 -17.28 12.32 -12.20
CA SER A 104 -17.02 11.01 -12.76
C SER A 104 -15.54 10.65 -12.62
N VAL A 105 -15.23 9.34 -12.63
CA VAL A 105 -13.85 8.83 -12.61
C VAL A 105 -13.00 9.43 -13.74
N ARG A 106 -13.62 9.70 -14.89
CA ARG A 106 -12.94 10.31 -16.06
C ARG A 106 -12.55 11.76 -15.78
N GLU A 107 -13.45 12.56 -15.24
CA GLU A 107 -13.19 13.95 -14.85
C GLU A 107 -12.15 14.02 -13.73
N ALA A 108 -12.26 13.14 -12.73
CA ALA A 108 -11.26 13.03 -11.67
C ALA A 108 -9.87 12.63 -12.21
N SER A 109 -9.81 11.76 -13.24
CA SER A 109 -8.55 11.36 -13.87
C SER A 109 -7.93 12.48 -14.72
N ILE A 110 -8.76 13.34 -15.33
CA ILE A 110 -8.29 14.54 -16.04
C ILE A 110 -7.77 15.57 -15.03
N LEU A 111 -8.52 15.83 -13.97
CA LEU A 111 -8.11 16.74 -12.89
C LEU A 111 -6.80 16.28 -12.22
N ALA A 112 -6.64 14.97 -12.01
CA ALA A 112 -5.43 14.39 -11.41
C ALA A 112 -4.15 14.60 -12.23
N GLN A 113 -4.24 15.01 -13.50
CA GLN A 113 -3.06 15.40 -14.29
C GLN A 113 -2.43 16.69 -13.76
N ASP A 114 -3.23 17.57 -13.16
CA ASP A 114 -2.76 18.72 -12.39
C ASP A 114 -2.70 18.35 -10.91
N ARG A 115 -1.49 18.18 -10.38
CA ARG A 115 -1.27 17.78 -8.99
C ARG A 115 -1.80 18.81 -7.99
N ASP A 116 -1.65 20.09 -8.29
CA ASP A 116 -2.01 21.17 -7.36
C ASP A 116 -3.51 21.44 -7.41
N GLY A 117 -4.11 21.43 -8.61
CA GLY A 117 -5.55 21.48 -8.80
C GLY A 117 -6.28 20.28 -8.19
N PHE A 118 -5.76 19.07 -8.38
CA PHE A 118 -6.31 17.86 -7.77
C PHE A 118 -6.21 17.90 -6.24
N ARG A 119 -5.05 18.30 -5.70
CA ARG A 119 -4.87 18.43 -4.25
C ARG A 119 -5.84 19.46 -3.66
N SER A 120 -6.03 20.59 -4.34
CA SER A 120 -6.95 21.65 -3.89
C SER A 120 -8.40 21.17 -3.88
N ALA A 121 -8.84 20.51 -4.95
CA ALA A 121 -10.20 19.96 -5.02
C ALA A 121 -10.45 18.86 -3.98
N VAL A 122 -9.48 17.97 -3.75
CA VAL A 122 -9.58 16.95 -2.69
C VAL A 122 -9.63 17.62 -1.31
N TRP A 123 -8.78 18.62 -1.07
CA TRP A 123 -8.77 19.36 0.19
C TRP A 123 -10.10 20.03 0.46
N GLU A 124 -10.67 20.74 -0.53
CA GLU A 124 -11.97 21.39 -0.43
C GLU A 124 -13.10 20.38 -0.17
N ALA A 125 -13.11 19.27 -0.90
CA ALA A 125 -14.11 18.20 -0.75
C ALA A 125 -14.06 17.46 0.60
N THR A 126 -12.88 17.38 1.21
CA THR A 126 -12.65 16.61 2.45
C THR A 126 -12.56 17.49 3.70
N SER A 127 -12.42 18.81 3.56
CA SER A 127 -12.36 19.77 4.66
C SER A 127 -13.71 20.05 5.34
N TYR A 128 -14.78 19.30 5.01
CA TYR A 128 -16.06 19.37 5.71
C TYR A 128 -16.62 17.97 5.98
N LYS A 129 -16.31 17.40 7.16
CA LYS A 129 -17.15 16.49 7.97
C LYS A 129 -16.38 15.95 9.19
N ASP A 130 -16.37 16.73 10.27
CA ASP A 130 -16.51 16.17 11.61
C ASP A 130 -17.99 16.25 11.98
N PRO A 131 -18.71 15.14 12.23
CA PRO A 131 -20.00 15.22 12.93
C PRO A 131 -19.79 15.20 14.46
N PRO A 132 -20.64 15.89 15.25
CA PRO A 132 -20.65 15.82 16.71
C PRO A 132 -20.97 14.42 17.25
#